data_AF-A0A0H3N101-F1
#
_entry.id   AF-A0A0H3N101-F1
#
_cell.length_a   1.000
_cell.length_b   1.000
_cell.length_c   1.000
_cell.angle_alpha   90.00
_cell.angle_beta   90.00
_cell.angle_gamma   90.00
#
_symmetry.space_group_name_H-M   'P 1'
#
loop_
_entity.id
_entity.type
_entity.pdbx_description
1 polymer ?
#
loop_
_entity_poly.entity_id
_entity_poly.type
_entity_poly.pdbx_seq_one_letter_code
_entity_poly.pdbx_strand_id
1 'polypeptide(L)'
;MRLGVLDVGSNTVHLLVVDAYRGGHPTPMSSTKATLRMVEATDSSGKITKRAADKLVSTIGEFAKIAVSSGCAELMAFATSAVREAGNSDDVLSRVRKETGVRLQVLRGVDESRLTFLAVRRWFGWSAGRIINLDIGGGSLELSNGVDEEPEVALSLPLGAGRLTREWLPDDPPGRRRVAMLRDWLDSELSDASVTVLEAGKPDLAVATSKTFRSLARLTGAAPSAAGPRAKRALTVNGLRQLIAFISRMTASDRAELEGISTERAPQIVAGALVAEASMRALSIETVDICPWALREGLILRKLDSEADGTALVQTSVRDTRGQEVDRNAANRSRGDKT
;
A
#
# COMPACT_ATOMS: atom_id res chain seq x y z
N MET A 1 17.80 10.59 -12.86
CA MET A 1 17.44 11.70 -11.96
C MET A 1 17.13 11.17 -10.57
N ARG A 2 17.12 12.03 -9.55
CA ARG A 2 16.63 11.64 -8.23
C ARG A 2 15.13 11.90 -8.14
N LEU A 3 14.36 10.87 -7.79
CA LEU A 3 12.91 10.88 -7.75
C LEU A 3 12.44 10.62 -6.31
N GLY A 4 11.52 11.46 -5.84
CA GLY A 4 10.73 11.22 -4.64
C GLY A 4 9.43 10.53 -5.00
N VAL A 5 9.09 9.44 -4.30
CA VAL A 5 7.79 8.77 -4.41
C VAL A 5 7.09 8.82 -3.06
N LEU A 6 6.02 9.60 -3.00
CA LEU A 6 5.17 9.77 -1.84
C LEU A 6 3.89 8.94 -2.00
N ASP A 7 3.66 8.02 -1.08
CA ASP A 7 2.54 7.08 -1.09
C ASP A 7 1.72 7.25 0.20
N VAL A 8 0.50 7.79 0.05
CA VAL A 8 -0.49 7.95 1.12
C VAL A 8 -1.38 6.72 1.15
N GLY A 9 -0.96 5.72 1.92
CA GLY A 9 -1.73 4.52 2.17
C GLY A 9 -2.71 4.64 3.33
N SER A 10 -3.43 3.55 3.59
CA SER A 10 -4.42 3.43 4.67
C SER A 10 -3.87 3.68 6.08
N ASN A 11 -2.65 3.23 6.35
CA ASN A 11 -2.06 3.26 7.70
C ASN A 11 -0.90 4.26 7.81
N THR A 12 -0.18 4.46 6.71
CA THR A 12 1.13 5.12 6.71
C THR A 12 1.29 5.96 5.45
N VAL A 13 1.93 7.12 5.60
CA VAL A 13 2.50 7.88 4.48
C VAL A 13 3.96 7.49 4.35
N HIS A 14 4.40 7.18 3.13
CA HIS A 14 5.76 6.77 2.82
C HIS A 14 6.37 7.74 1.82
N LEU A 15 7.60 8.18 2.06
CA LEU A 15 8.45 8.83 1.07
C LEU A 15 9.63 7.91 0.77
N LEU A 16 9.78 7.52 -0.49
CA LEU A 16 10.97 6.88 -1.01
C LEU A 16 11.78 7.88 -1.83
N VAL A 17 13.10 7.84 -1.69
CA VAL A 17 14.01 8.56 -2.58
C VAL A 17 14.81 7.52 -3.36
N VAL A 18 14.74 7.60 -4.69
CA VAL A 18 15.41 6.67 -5.60
C VAL A 18 16.21 7.45 -6.64
N ASP A 19 17.40 6.95 -6.98
CA ASP A 19 18.12 7.42 -8.16
C ASP A 19 17.58 6.64 -9.37
N ALA A 20 16.58 7.24 -10.03
CA ALA A 20 15.83 6.69 -11.13
C ALA A 20 16.55 6.95 -12.46
N TYR A 21 16.89 5.89 -13.19
CA TYR A 21 17.44 5.95 -14.54
C TYR A 21 17.00 4.73 -15.34
N ARG A 22 16.99 4.83 -16.67
CA ARG A 22 16.57 3.76 -17.56
C ARG A 22 17.40 2.49 -17.33
N GLY A 23 16.72 1.35 -17.16
CA GLY A 23 17.36 0.06 -16.87
C GLY A 23 17.84 -0.11 -15.42
N GLY A 24 17.68 0.92 -14.57
CA GLY A 24 17.97 0.85 -13.15
C GLY A 24 16.90 0.10 -12.37
N HIS A 25 17.28 -0.48 -11.23
CA HIS A 25 16.32 -1.08 -10.31
C HIS A 25 15.55 0.00 -9.51
N PRO A 26 14.28 -0.25 -9.12
CA PRO A 26 13.47 0.70 -8.34
C PRO A 26 13.81 0.74 -6.83
N THR A 27 14.89 0.07 -6.39
CA THR A 27 15.28 0.03 -4.97
C THR A 27 15.62 1.43 -4.44
N PRO A 28 14.97 1.88 -3.36
CA PRO A 28 15.20 3.21 -2.82
C PRO A 28 16.56 3.32 -2.12
N MET A 29 17.18 4.51 -2.20
CA MET A 29 18.35 4.87 -1.41
C MET A 29 17.98 5.22 0.04
N SER A 30 16.84 5.85 0.22
CA SER A 30 16.30 6.18 1.54
C SER A 30 14.79 6.06 1.56
N SER A 31 14.26 5.79 2.75
CA SER A 31 12.83 5.67 3.00
C SER A 31 12.48 6.36 4.31
N THR A 32 11.51 7.27 4.26
CA THR A 32 10.91 7.90 5.43
C THR A 32 9.45 7.47 5.53
N LYS A 33 8.96 7.23 6.74
CA LYS A 33 7.57 6.81 6.97
C LYS A 33 6.96 7.57 8.15
N ALA A 34 5.67 7.85 8.06
CA ALA A 34 4.88 8.41 9.15
C ALA A 34 3.57 7.63 9.29
N THR A 35 3.18 7.34 10.54
CA THR A 35 1.94 6.59 10.83
C THR A 35 0.78 7.57 11.01
N LEU A 36 -0.24 7.45 10.15
CA LEU A 36 -1.43 8.31 10.17
C LEU A 36 -2.72 7.56 10.50
N ARG A 37 -2.79 6.24 10.24
CA ARG A 37 -3.98 5.40 10.46
C ARG A 37 -5.25 6.02 9.86
N MET A 38 -5.19 6.42 8.60
CA MET A 38 -6.27 7.11 7.89
C MET A 38 -7.60 6.33 7.93
N VAL A 39 -7.55 4.99 7.92
CA VAL A 39 -8.75 4.13 8.05
C VAL A 39 -9.45 4.27 9.41
N GLU A 40 -8.71 4.54 10.48
CA GLU A 40 -9.29 4.83 11.80
C GLU A 40 -9.73 6.28 11.93
N ALA A 41 -9.35 7.13 10.97
CA ALA A 41 -9.45 8.57 11.05
C ALA A 41 -10.61 9.16 10.22
N THR A 42 -11.55 8.29 9.82
CA THR A 42 -12.84 8.65 9.21
C THR A 42 -13.95 8.64 10.25
N ASP A 43 -14.88 9.60 10.17
CA ASP A 43 -16.08 9.62 11.00
C ASP A 43 -17.14 8.60 10.54
N SER A 44 -18.27 8.54 11.26
CA SER A 44 -19.39 7.64 10.94
C SER A 44 -20.05 7.90 9.59
N SER A 45 -19.78 9.06 8.97
CA SER A 45 -20.24 9.41 7.62
C SER A 45 -19.21 9.06 6.53
N GLY A 46 -18.10 8.40 6.89
CA GLY A 46 -17.03 8.04 5.98
C GLY A 46 -16.17 9.23 5.54
N LYS A 47 -16.20 10.35 6.28
CA LYS A 47 -15.38 11.53 5.96
C LYS A 47 -14.11 11.54 6.78
N ILE A 48 -12.99 11.92 6.16
CA ILE A 48 -11.73 12.17 6.86
C ILE A 48 -11.94 13.31 7.84
N THR A 49 -11.67 13.03 9.12
CA THR A 49 -11.81 14.02 10.19
C THR A 49 -10.86 15.21 9.99
N LYS A 50 -11.22 16.39 10.49
CA LYS A 50 -10.36 17.58 10.42
C LYS A 50 -8.95 17.32 10.97
N ARG A 51 -8.86 16.64 12.12
CA ARG A 51 -7.59 16.26 12.76
C ARG A 51 -6.73 15.38 11.85
N ALA A 52 -7.34 14.43 11.15
CA ALA A 52 -6.65 13.56 10.21
C ALA A 52 -6.15 14.32 8.98
N ALA A 53 -6.99 15.22 8.44
CA ALA A 53 -6.60 16.10 7.33
C ALA A 53 -5.45 17.04 7.73
N ASP A 54 -5.48 17.64 8.93
CA ASP A 54 -4.41 18.49 9.46
C ASP A 54 -3.09 17.71 9.54
N LYS A 55 -3.14 16.48 10.07
CA LYS A 55 -1.97 15.60 10.17
C LYS A 55 -1.45 15.21 8.79
N LEU A 56 -2.33 14.88 7.85
CA LEU A 56 -1.97 14.54 6.47
C LEU A 56 -1.25 15.70 5.77
N VAL A 57 -1.82 16.91 5.85
CA VAL A 57 -1.22 18.11 5.26
C VAL A 57 0.16 18.37 5.87
N SER A 58 0.28 18.33 7.19
CA SER A 58 1.55 18.54 7.89
C SER A 58 2.62 17.52 7.48
N THR A 59 2.29 16.23 7.48
CA THR A 59 3.20 15.15 7.07
C THR A 59 3.63 15.28 5.61
N ILE A 60 2.72 15.60 4.70
CA ILE A 60 3.06 15.80 3.28
C ILE A 60 3.98 17.01 3.11
N GLY A 61 3.72 18.10 3.81
CA GLY A 61 4.59 19.28 3.80
C GLY A 61 6.00 18.97 4.30
N GLU A 62 6.13 18.19 5.37
CA GLU A 62 7.42 17.70 5.88
C GLU A 62 8.14 16.82 4.85
N PHE A 63 7.42 15.85 4.25
CA PHE A 63 8.02 14.94 3.27
C PHE A 63 8.41 15.64 1.97
N ALA A 64 7.66 16.65 1.54
CA ALA A 64 8.05 17.51 0.43
C ALA A 64 9.38 18.23 0.73
N LYS A 65 9.56 18.76 1.94
CA LYS A 65 10.83 19.37 2.37
C LYS A 65 11.98 18.36 2.40
N ILE A 66 11.73 17.13 2.86
CA ILE A 66 12.73 16.03 2.82
C ILE A 66 13.09 15.68 1.37
N ALA A 67 12.13 15.64 0.45
CA ALA A 67 12.40 15.37 -0.96
C ALA A 67 13.29 16.47 -1.58
N VAL A 68 13.00 17.74 -1.27
CA VAL A 68 13.83 18.90 -1.68
C VAL A 68 15.25 18.78 -1.12
N SER A 69 15.41 18.54 0.18
CA SER A 69 16.73 18.47 0.83
C SER A 69 17.53 17.25 0.36
N SER A 70 16.84 16.18 -0.02
CA SER A 70 17.44 15.00 -0.63
C SER A 70 17.86 15.23 -2.09
N GLY A 71 17.54 16.37 -2.70
CA GLY A 71 17.90 16.70 -4.08
C GLY A 71 17.01 16.02 -5.12
N CYS A 72 15.77 15.66 -4.77
CA CYS A 72 14.82 15.14 -5.74
C CYS A 72 14.51 16.21 -6.79
N ALA A 73 14.63 15.83 -8.07
CA ALA A 73 14.19 16.67 -9.18
C ALA A 73 12.65 16.70 -9.27
N GLU A 74 12.03 15.56 -8.97
CA GLU A 74 10.59 15.34 -9.06
C GLU A 74 10.05 14.66 -7.81
N LEU A 75 8.78 14.94 -7.49
CA LEU A 75 8.03 14.28 -6.43
C LEU A 75 6.73 13.75 -7.01
N MET A 76 6.61 12.44 -7.11
CA MET A 76 5.38 11.75 -7.47
C MET A 76 4.60 11.41 -6.21
N ALA A 77 3.39 11.91 -6.07
CA ALA A 77 2.61 11.77 -4.85
C ALA A 77 1.24 11.15 -5.13
N PHE A 78 0.94 10.04 -4.47
CA PHE A 78 -0.28 9.25 -4.69
C PHE A 78 -1.02 8.99 -3.39
N ALA A 79 -2.32 8.77 -3.49
CA ALA A 79 -3.15 8.30 -2.41
C ALA A 79 -4.01 7.11 -2.85
N THR A 80 -4.17 6.13 -1.96
CA THR A 80 -4.91 4.88 -2.24
C THR A 80 -6.21 4.81 -1.44
N SER A 81 -6.68 3.61 -1.12
CA SER A 81 -8.01 3.31 -0.58
C SER A 81 -8.56 4.30 0.45
N ALA A 82 -7.80 4.65 1.49
CA ALA A 82 -8.33 5.47 2.59
C ALA A 82 -8.66 6.93 2.18
N VAL A 83 -7.95 7.51 1.22
CA VAL A 83 -8.28 8.83 0.69
C VAL A 83 -9.28 8.71 -0.45
N ARG A 84 -9.13 7.67 -1.30
CA ARG A 84 -10.03 7.39 -2.43
C ARG A 84 -11.50 7.25 -2.03
N GLU A 85 -11.75 6.62 -0.88
CA GLU A 85 -13.10 6.28 -0.44
C GLU A 85 -13.72 7.32 0.51
N ALA A 86 -12.96 8.34 0.90
CA ALA A 86 -13.44 9.34 1.84
C ALA A 86 -14.52 10.24 1.18
N GLY A 87 -15.64 10.43 1.87
CA GLY A 87 -16.75 11.27 1.39
C GLY A 87 -16.43 12.76 1.22
N ASN A 88 -15.24 13.20 1.65
CA ASN A 88 -14.70 14.56 1.50
C ASN A 88 -13.29 14.56 0.87
N SER A 89 -12.99 13.56 0.03
CA SER A 89 -11.66 13.41 -0.59
C SER A 89 -11.21 14.67 -1.34
N ASP A 90 -12.07 15.26 -2.18
CA ASP A 90 -11.74 16.43 -3.00
C ASP A 90 -11.35 17.65 -2.15
N ASP A 91 -12.03 17.87 -1.02
CA ASP A 91 -11.71 18.95 -0.08
C ASP A 91 -10.32 18.74 0.54
N VAL A 92 -10.03 17.50 0.96
CA VAL A 92 -8.73 17.13 1.56
C VAL A 92 -7.60 17.28 0.54
N LEU A 93 -7.80 16.79 -0.70
CA LEU A 93 -6.80 16.89 -1.78
C LEU A 93 -6.55 18.35 -2.18
N SER A 94 -7.61 19.14 -2.29
CA SER A 94 -7.52 20.58 -2.58
C SER A 94 -6.74 21.32 -1.50
N ARG A 95 -6.99 20.97 -0.23
CA ARG A 95 -6.29 21.53 0.91
C ARG A 95 -4.81 21.16 0.92
N VAL A 96 -4.47 19.89 0.69
CA VAL A 96 -3.07 19.44 0.57
C VAL A 96 -2.35 20.23 -0.52
N ARG A 97 -2.94 20.36 -1.71
CA ARG A 97 -2.35 21.14 -2.80
C ARG A 97 -2.15 22.60 -2.43
N LYS A 98 -3.16 23.23 -1.81
CA LYS A 98 -3.11 24.64 -1.42
C LYS A 98 -2.06 24.95 -0.35
N GLU A 99 -1.85 24.02 0.59
CA GLU A 99 -0.98 24.26 1.75
C GLU A 99 0.45 23.74 1.56
N THR A 100 0.66 22.74 0.71
CA THR A 100 1.98 22.10 0.52
C THR A 100 2.54 22.25 -0.91
N GLY A 101 1.71 22.68 -1.86
CA GLY A 101 2.04 22.66 -3.29
C GLY A 101 2.05 21.26 -3.92
N VAL A 102 1.91 20.19 -3.13
CA VAL A 102 1.93 18.81 -3.62
C VAL A 102 0.56 18.43 -4.18
N ARG A 103 0.53 17.99 -5.44
CA ARG A 103 -0.67 17.38 -6.02
C ARG A 103 -0.68 15.88 -5.74
N LEU A 104 -1.54 15.46 -4.82
CA LEU A 104 -1.84 14.03 -4.63
C LEU A 104 -2.72 13.52 -5.77
N GLN A 105 -2.29 12.43 -6.40
CA GLN A 105 -3.09 11.69 -7.39
C GLN A 105 -3.77 10.51 -6.71
N VAL A 106 -5.09 10.43 -6.82
CA VAL A 106 -5.83 9.27 -6.29
C VAL A 106 -5.74 8.13 -7.29
N LEU A 107 -5.17 7.01 -6.86
CA LEU A 107 -5.08 5.80 -7.68
C LEU A 107 -6.37 4.99 -7.56
N ARG A 108 -6.96 4.58 -8.68
CA ARG A 108 -8.05 3.59 -8.69
C ARG A 108 -7.50 2.26 -8.20
N GLY A 109 -8.32 1.46 -7.51
CA GLY A 109 -7.89 0.17 -7.00
C GLY A 109 -7.37 -0.78 -8.08
N VAL A 110 -7.99 -0.79 -9.26
CA VAL A 110 -7.51 -1.59 -10.41
C VAL A 110 -6.13 -1.14 -10.88
N ASP A 111 -5.84 0.17 -10.89
CA ASP A 111 -4.52 0.67 -11.28
C ASP A 111 -3.46 0.34 -10.21
N GLU A 112 -3.84 0.36 -8.94
CA GLU A 112 -3.01 -0.10 -7.81
C GLU A 112 -2.64 -1.59 -7.95
N SER A 113 -3.61 -2.43 -8.32
CA SER A 113 -3.40 -3.86 -8.62
C SER A 113 -2.46 -4.05 -9.81
N ARG A 114 -2.68 -3.35 -10.93
CA ARG A 114 -1.82 -3.39 -12.13
C ARG A 114 -0.38 -2.97 -11.84
N LEU A 115 -0.18 -1.88 -11.12
CA LEU A 115 1.15 -1.38 -10.78
C LEU A 115 1.87 -2.31 -9.82
N THR A 116 1.16 -2.90 -8.86
CA THR A 116 1.73 -3.91 -7.96
C THR A 116 2.14 -5.16 -8.74
N PHE A 117 1.32 -5.60 -9.69
CA PHE A 117 1.65 -6.70 -10.58
C PHE A 117 2.87 -6.41 -11.45
N LEU A 118 3.00 -5.21 -12.01
CA LEU A 118 4.18 -4.78 -12.77
C LEU A 118 5.47 -4.95 -11.96
N ALA A 119 5.47 -4.53 -10.69
CA ALA A 119 6.61 -4.73 -9.79
C ALA A 119 6.95 -6.21 -9.61
N VAL A 120 5.95 -7.05 -9.37
CA VAL A 120 6.12 -8.50 -9.23
C VAL A 120 6.66 -9.12 -10.52
N ARG A 121 6.07 -8.79 -11.67
CA ARG A 121 6.47 -9.30 -12.97
C ARG A 121 7.94 -8.99 -13.27
N ARG A 122 8.38 -7.77 -12.98
CA ARG A 122 9.76 -7.31 -13.18
C ARG A 122 10.74 -7.90 -12.17
N TRP A 123 10.29 -8.25 -10.96
CA TRP A 123 11.12 -8.92 -9.96
C TRP A 123 11.46 -10.37 -10.36
N PHE A 124 10.46 -11.14 -10.80
CA PHE A 124 10.66 -12.56 -11.15
C PHE A 124 11.14 -12.77 -12.60
N GLY A 125 10.92 -11.80 -13.48
CA GLY A 125 11.24 -11.91 -14.91
C GLY A 125 10.31 -12.89 -15.65
N TRP A 126 10.38 -12.92 -16.97
CA TRP A 126 9.46 -13.72 -17.82
C TRP A 126 9.64 -15.23 -17.70
N SER A 127 10.81 -15.70 -17.25
CA SER A 127 11.04 -17.13 -17.05
C SER A 127 10.15 -17.76 -15.97
N ALA A 128 9.49 -16.95 -15.13
CA ALA A 128 8.54 -17.43 -14.14
C ALA A 128 7.14 -17.77 -14.73
N GLY A 129 6.95 -17.67 -16.05
CA GLY A 129 5.68 -18.01 -16.69
C GLY A 129 4.53 -17.09 -16.24
N ARG A 130 3.31 -17.61 -16.20
CA ARG A 130 2.13 -16.89 -15.71
C ARG A 130 2.20 -16.68 -14.19
N ILE A 131 2.05 -15.44 -13.76
CA ILE A 131 2.00 -15.08 -12.34
C ILE A 131 0.56 -14.79 -11.92
N ILE A 132 0.16 -15.32 -10.76
CA ILE A 132 -0.93 -14.79 -9.97
C ILE A 132 -0.36 -14.03 -8.76
N ASN A 133 -0.87 -12.83 -8.49
CA ASN A 133 -0.38 -11.97 -7.40
C ASN A 133 -1.49 -11.54 -6.45
N LEU A 134 -1.17 -11.54 -5.15
CA LEU A 134 -2.03 -11.12 -4.04
C LEU A 134 -1.35 -10.00 -3.22
N ASP A 135 -2.00 -8.85 -3.03
CA ASP A 135 -1.55 -7.79 -2.12
C ASP A 135 -2.64 -7.47 -1.08
N ILE A 136 -2.31 -7.54 0.21
CA ILE A 136 -3.24 -7.15 1.28
C ILE A 136 -2.77 -5.85 1.92
N GLY A 137 -3.42 -4.76 1.50
CA GLY A 137 -3.33 -3.45 2.11
C GLY A 137 -4.15 -3.32 3.40
N GLY A 138 -4.23 -2.07 3.89
CA GLY A 138 -5.08 -1.75 5.03
C GLY A 138 -6.56 -1.63 4.66
N GLY A 139 -6.86 -1.08 3.48
CA GLY A 139 -8.24 -0.84 3.01
C GLY A 139 -8.74 -1.82 1.94
N SER A 140 -7.84 -2.45 1.19
CA SER A 140 -8.18 -3.32 0.06
C SER A 140 -7.30 -4.57 -0.03
N LEU A 141 -7.78 -5.54 -0.82
CA LEU A 141 -7.09 -6.70 -1.33
C LEU A 141 -6.99 -6.55 -2.85
N GLU A 142 -5.80 -6.61 -3.40
CA GLU A 142 -5.58 -6.64 -4.84
C GLU A 142 -5.28 -8.06 -5.30
N LEU A 143 -5.94 -8.48 -6.38
CA LEU A 143 -5.73 -9.76 -7.07
C LEU A 143 -5.41 -9.50 -8.54
N SER A 144 -4.40 -10.15 -9.08
CA SER A 144 -4.04 -10.02 -10.50
C SER A 144 -3.45 -11.30 -11.06
N ASN A 145 -3.64 -11.52 -12.36
CA ASN A 145 -3.09 -12.68 -13.07
C ASN A 145 -2.70 -12.29 -14.50
N GLY A 146 -1.52 -12.70 -14.95
CA GLY A 146 -1.01 -12.36 -16.26
C GLY A 146 0.33 -13.02 -16.61
N VAL A 147 0.66 -13.00 -17.89
CA VAL A 147 1.98 -13.40 -18.41
C VAL A 147 2.93 -12.20 -18.52
N ASP A 148 2.44 -11.11 -19.10
CA ASP A 148 3.23 -9.92 -19.43
C ASP A 148 3.25 -8.88 -18.30
N GLU A 149 3.67 -7.65 -18.60
CA GLU A 149 3.71 -6.55 -17.62
C GLU A 149 2.34 -5.97 -17.28
N GLU A 150 1.44 -5.98 -18.26
CA GLU A 150 0.04 -5.68 -18.04
C GLU A 150 -0.68 -7.01 -17.74
N PRO A 151 -1.31 -7.16 -16.56
CA PRO A 151 -2.05 -8.37 -16.27
C PRO A 151 -3.33 -8.45 -17.12
N GLU A 152 -3.73 -9.65 -17.49
CA GLU A 152 -5.01 -9.89 -18.19
C GLU A 152 -6.20 -9.61 -17.29
N VAL A 153 -6.03 -9.79 -15.98
CA VAL A 153 -7.01 -9.46 -14.95
C VAL A 153 -6.35 -8.76 -13.78
N ALA A 154 -6.98 -7.67 -13.34
CA ALA A 154 -6.60 -6.94 -12.14
C ALA A 154 -7.86 -6.48 -11.40
N LEU A 155 -8.01 -6.95 -10.17
CA LEU A 155 -9.11 -6.63 -9.27
C LEU A 155 -8.58 -5.92 -8.02
N SER A 156 -9.44 -5.11 -7.41
CA SER A 156 -9.22 -4.53 -6.08
C SER A 156 -10.54 -4.59 -5.32
N LEU A 157 -10.54 -5.35 -4.23
CA LEU A 157 -11.69 -5.65 -3.40
C LEU A 157 -11.56 -4.90 -2.07
N PRO A 158 -12.66 -4.46 -1.44
CA PRO A 158 -12.62 -3.79 -0.14
C PRO A 158 -12.37 -4.79 1.02
N LEU A 159 -11.35 -5.65 0.91
CA LEU A 159 -11.04 -6.72 1.86
C LEU A 159 -9.71 -6.48 2.60
N GLY A 160 -9.34 -5.22 2.83
CA GLY A 160 -8.11 -4.87 3.52
C GLY A 160 -8.12 -5.26 5.00
N ALA A 161 -6.93 -5.56 5.54
CA ALA A 161 -6.78 -6.05 6.91
C ALA A 161 -7.31 -5.06 7.97
N GLY A 162 -7.00 -3.78 7.82
CA GLY A 162 -7.44 -2.72 8.74
C GLY A 162 -8.95 -2.50 8.68
N ARG A 163 -9.53 -2.49 7.47
CA ARG A 163 -10.98 -2.37 7.26
C ARG A 163 -11.73 -3.50 7.97
N LEU A 164 -11.38 -4.75 7.65
CA LEU A 164 -12.11 -5.91 8.19
C LEU A 164 -11.92 -6.06 9.69
N THR A 165 -10.79 -5.63 10.24
CA THR A 165 -10.62 -5.57 11.69
C THR A 165 -11.65 -4.66 12.33
N ARG A 166 -11.79 -3.43 11.82
CA ARG A 166 -12.76 -2.44 12.33
C ARG A 166 -14.21 -2.91 12.18
N GLU A 167 -14.55 -3.48 11.04
CA GLU A 167 -15.94 -3.82 10.70
C GLU A 167 -16.40 -5.14 11.32
N TRP A 168 -15.50 -6.13 11.42
CA TRP A 168 -15.85 -7.49 11.84
C TRP A 168 -15.28 -7.90 13.18
N LEU A 169 -14.12 -7.39 13.59
CA LEU A 169 -13.38 -7.84 14.77
C LEU A 169 -13.13 -6.69 15.79
N PRO A 170 -14.18 -6.08 16.38
CA PRO A 170 -14.03 -4.94 17.29
C PRO A 170 -13.45 -5.30 18.66
N ASP A 171 -13.53 -6.58 19.06
CA ASP A 171 -13.07 -7.07 20.36
C ASP A 171 -11.59 -7.53 20.30
N ASP A 172 -10.87 -7.44 21.41
CA ASP A 172 -9.48 -7.90 21.53
C ASP A 172 -9.26 -8.75 22.79
N PRO A 173 -8.96 -10.07 22.68
CA PRO A 173 -8.90 -10.86 21.44
C PRO A 173 -10.25 -10.96 20.73
N PRO A 174 -10.27 -11.21 19.41
CA PRO A 174 -11.51 -11.37 18.67
C PRO A 174 -12.29 -12.63 19.11
N GLY A 175 -13.60 -12.51 19.24
CA GLY A 175 -14.47 -13.63 19.59
C GLY A 175 -14.49 -14.73 18.52
N ARG A 176 -14.42 -16.01 18.94
CA ARG A 176 -14.38 -17.18 18.03
C ARG A 176 -15.53 -17.21 17.01
N ARG A 177 -16.75 -16.84 17.44
CA ARG A 177 -17.93 -16.78 16.56
C ARG A 177 -17.74 -15.74 15.45
N ARG A 178 -17.23 -14.56 15.77
CA ARG A 178 -16.98 -13.51 14.78
C ARG A 178 -15.89 -13.91 13.78
N VAL A 179 -14.83 -14.56 14.26
CA VAL A 179 -13.79 -15.12 13.39
C VAL A 179 -14.37 -16.16 12.41
N ALA A 180 -15.23 -17.07 12.88
CA ALA A 180 -15.89 -18.04 12.01
C ALA A 180 -16.81 -17.36 10.99
N MET A 181 -17.66 -16.42 11.43
CA MET A 181 -18.54 -15.67 10.53
C MET A 181 -17.77 -14.89 9.46
N LEU A 182 -16.64 -14.26 9.82
CA LEU A 182 -15.80 -13.55 8.86
C LEU A 182 -15.17 -14.52 7.83
N ARG A 183 -14.80 -15.74 8.23
CA ARG A 183 -14.33 -16.75 7.26
C ARG A 183 -15.39 -17.11 6.23
N ASP A 184 -16.59 -17.45 6.70
CA ASP A 184 -17.69 -17.87 5.82
C ASP A 184 -18.11 -16.73 4.87
N TRP A 185 -18.10 -15.49 5.38
CA TRP A 185 -18.36 -14.31 4.57
C TRP A 185 -17.27 -14.07 3.53
N LEU A 186 -15.98 -14.18 3.90
CA LEU A 186 -14.87 -14.04 2.96
C LEU A 186 -14.92 -15.09 1.84
N ASP A 187 -15.33 -16.32 2.12
CA ASP A 187 -15.51 -17.35 1.09
C ASP A 187 -16.57 -16.95 0.07
N SER A 188 -17.65 -16.31 0.53
CA SER A 188 -18.71 -15.82 -0.35
C SER A 188 -18.25 -14.63 -1.20
N GLU A 189 -17.59 -13.64 -0.58
CA GLU A 189 -17.12 -12.42 -1.26
C GLU A 189 -16.03 -12.71 -2.30
N LEU A 190 -15.21 -13.75 -2.08
CA LEU A 190 -14.13 -14.12 -2.99
C LEU A 190 -14.58 -15.06 -4.12
N SER A 191 -15.81 -15.61 -4.09
CA SER A 191 -16.23 -16.63 -5.07
C SER A 191 -16.14 -16.11 -6.50
N ASP A 192 -16.81 -15.01 -6.83
CA ASP A 192 -16.84 -14.47 -8.20
C ASP A 192 -15.49 -13.91 -8.63
N ALA A 193 -14.78 -13.26 -7.70
CA ALA A 193 -13.45 -12.73 -7.95
C ALA A 193 -12.45 -13.85 -8.27
N SER A 194 -12.53 -14.99 -7.56
CA SER A 194 -11.66 -16.13 -7.79
C SER A 194 -11.88 -16.75 -9.18
N VAL A 195 -13.13 -16.88 -9.61
CA VAL A 195 -13.47 -17.34 -10.97
C VAL A 195 -12.85 -16.41 -12.01
N THR A 196 -13.10 -15.10 -11.89
CA THR A 196 -12.58 -14.09 -12.82
C THR A 196 -11.05 -14.14 -12.90
N VAL A 197 -10.36 -14.31 -11.76
CA VAL A 197 -8.89 -14.37 -11.72
C VAL A 197 -8.35 -15.68 -12.31
N LEU A 198 -9.04 -16.80 -12.11
CA LEU A 198 -8.63 -18.12 -12.62
C LEU A 198 -8.95 -18.30 -14.12
N GLU A 199 -9.99 -17.64 -14.64
CA GLU A 199 -10.33 -17.63 -16.07
C GLU A 199 -9.22 -17.04 -16.94
N ALA A 200 -8.41 -16.12 -16.41
CA ALA A 200 -7.22 -15.61 -17.09
C ALA A 200 -6.16 -16.71 -17.34
N GLY A 201 -6.19 -17.82 -16.59
CA GLY A 201 -5.35 -18.98 -16.82
C GLY A 201 -4.66 -19.50 -15.57
N LYS A 202 -4.19 -20.75 -15.64
CA LYS A 202 -3.52 -21.44 -14.53
C LYS A 202 -2.13 -20.83 -14.28
N PRO A 203 -1.81 -20.36 -13.05
CA PRO A 203 -0.52 -19.76 -12.75
C PRO A 203 0.60 -20.81 -12.69
N ASP A 204 1.78 -20.43 -13.17
CA ASP A 204 3.05 -21.15 -12.96
C ASP A 204 3.69 -20.74 -11.61
N LEU A 205 3.43 -19.51 -11.17
CA LEU A 205 3.92 -18.97 -9.90
C LEU A 205 2.84 -18.14 -9.19
N ALA A 206 2.65 -18.41 -7.90
CA ALA A 206 1.82 -17.60 -7.02
C ALA A 206 2.69 -16.72 -6.13
N VAL A 207 2.40 -15.42 -6.13
CA VAL A 207 3.17 -14.41 -5.42
C VAL A 207 2.27 -13.62 -4.48
N ALA A 208 2.83 -13.24 -3.34
CA ALA A 208 2.18 -12.28 -2.45
C ALA A 208 3.12 -11.11 -2.09
N THR A 209 2.54 -9.92 -2.00
CA THR A 209 3.25 -8.67 -1.69
C THR A 209 2.70 -8.07 -0.39
N SER A 210 2.78 -6.76 -0.17
CA SER A 210 2.37 -6.07 1.07
C SER A 210 3.23 -6.33 2.32
N LYS A 211 2.92 -5.57 3.37
CA LYS A 211 3.46 -5.80 4.72
C LYS A 211 2.72 -6.95 5.43
N THR A 212 1.44 -7.15 5.16
CA THR A 212 0.62 -8.17 5.81
C THR A 212 1.19 -9.57 5.54
N PHE A 213 1.32 -9.96 4.27
CA PHE A 213 1.91 -11.26 3.93
C PHE A 213 3.35 -11.42 4.42
N ARG A 214 4.17 -10.35 4.41
CA ARG A 214 5.52 -10.37 5.01
C ARG A 214 5.51 -10.70 6.51
N SER A 215 4.56 -10.16 7.29
CA SER A 215 4.40 -10.57 8.70
C SER A 215 3.99 -12.03 8.81
N LEU A 216 2.98 -12.45 8.04
CA LEU A 216 2.45 -13.81 8.10
C LEU A 216 3.53 -14.84 7.75
N ALA A 217 4.34 -14.56 6.72
CA ALA A 217 5.50 -15.38 6.36
C ALA A 217 6.54 -15.39 7.49
N ARG A 218 6.85 -14.24 8.11
CA ARG A 218 7.82 -14.21 9.23
C ARG A 218 7.35 -15.05 10.41
N LEU A 219 6.07 -14.94 10.77
CA LEU A 219 5.46 -15.70 11.87
C LEU A 219 5.37 -17.21 11.61
N THR A 220 5.48 -17.62 10.34
CA THR A 220 5.50 -19.03 9.93
C THR A 220 6.93 -19.51 9.60
N GLY A 221 7.95 -18.75 9.98
CA GLY A 221 9.36 -19.16 9.94
C GLY A 221 10.17 -18.62 8.76
N ALA A 222 9.60 -17.78 7.89
CA ALA A 222 10.36 -17.18 6.78
C ALA A 222 11.49 -16.27 7.28
N ALA A 223 12.57 -16.15 6.50
CA ALA A 223 13.76 -15.40 6.88
C ALA A 223 13.45 -13.93 7.29
N PRO A 224 14.15 -13.37 8.30
CA PRO A 224 13.94 -11.99 8.73
C PRO A 224 14.38 -11.00 7.64
N SER A 225 13.90 -9.76 7.70
CA SER A 225 14.26 -8.71 6.73
C SER A 225 15.77 -8.46 6.65
N ALA A 226 16.50 -8.66 7.76
CA ALA A 226 17.96 -8.53 7.84
C ALA A 226 18.72 -9.49 6.91
N ALA A 227 18.11 -10.60 6.48
CA ALA A 227 18.69 -11.50 5.46
C ALA A 227 18.69 -10.89 4.05
N GLY A 228 18.17 -9.66 3.89
CA GLY A 228 18.16 -8.92 2.64
C GLY A 228 16.96 -9.24 1.74
N PRO A 229 16.78 -8.46 0.66
CA PRO A 229 15.61 -8.56 -0.22
C PRO A 229 15.62 -9.83 -1.09
N ARG A 230 16.80 -10.42 -1.32
CA ARG A 230 16.97 -11.64 -2.15
C ARG A 230 16.77 -12.94 -1.40
N ALA A 231 16.67 -12.91 -0.06
CA ALA A 231 16.38 -14.11 0.71
C ALA A 231 14.99 -14.64 0.34
N LYS A 232 14.92 -15.92 -0.03
CA LYS A 232 13.65 -16.58 -0.36
C LYS A 232 12.76 -16.63 0.87
N ARG A 233 11.48 -16.30 0.67
CA ARG A 233 10.45 -16.27 1.70
C ARG A 233 9.18 -16.78 1.06
N ALA A 234 8.48 -17.67 1.76
CA ALA A 234 7.22 -18.23 1.30
C ALA A 234 6.24 -18.28 2.46
N LEU A 235 4.95 -18.36 2.12
CA LEU A 235 3.87 -18.61 3.07
C LEU A 235 3.03 -19.77 2.54
N THR A 236 2.79 -20.77 3.39
CA THR A 236 1.93 -21.91 3.06
C THR A 236 0.56 -21.75 3.70
N VAL A 237 -0.48 -22.26 3.04
CA VAL A 237 -1.85 -22.25 3.59
C VAL A 237 -1.94 -23.02 4.90
N ASN A 238 -1.18 -24.12 5.04
CA ASN A 238 -1.13 -24.91 6.27
C ASN A 238 -0.48 -24.14 7.43
N GLY A 239 0.65 -23.48 7.17
CA GLY A 239 1.31 -22.63 8.17
C GLY A 239 0.42 -21.46 8.58
N LEU A 240 -0.29 -20.86 7.61
CA LEU A 240 -1.24 -19.78 7.86
C LEU A 240 -2.42 -20.24 8.73
N ARG A 241 -2.99 -21.42 8.48
CA ARG A 241 -4.09 -21.98 9.28
C ARG A 241 -3.67 -22.20 10.74
N GLN A 242 -2.48 -22.78 10.95
CA GLN A 242 -1.90 -22.97 12.29
C GLN A 242 -1.67 -21.62 12.98
N LEU A 243 -1.11 -20.65 12.25
CA LEU A 243 -0.90 -19.30 12.74
C LEU A 243 -2.21 -18.65 13.20
N ILE A 244 -3.27 -18.70 12.38
CA ILE A 244 -4.57 -18.10 12.73
C ILE A 244 -5.11 -18.66 14.04
N ALA A 245 -5.07 -19.99 14.22
CA ALA A 245 -5.52 -20.65 15.45
C ALA A 245 -4.74 -20.20 16.70
N PHE A 246 -3.51 -19.73 16.53
CA PHE A 246 -2.69 -19.16 17.58
C PHE A 246 -3.01 -17.67 17.81
N ILE A 247 -2.83 -16.82 16.79
CA ILE A 247 -2.91 -15.36 16.93
C ILE A 247 -4.32 -14.84 17.23
N SER A 248 -5.38 -15.59 16.88
CA SER A 248 -6.76 -15.18 17.14
C SER A 248 -7.14 -15.27 18.63
N ARG A 249 -6.32 -15.92 19.45
CA ARG A 249 -6.53 -16.05 20.91
C ARG A 249 -5.71 -15.08 21.75
N MET A 250 -4.88 -14.27 21.09
CA MET A 250 -3.96 -13.32 21.72
C MET A 250 -4.58 -11.93 21.73
N THR A 251 -4.19 -11.07 22.67
CA THR A 251 -4.50 -9.63 22.56
C THR A 251 -3.62 -8.99 21.49
N ALA A 252 -3.97 -7.80 21.03
CA ALA A 252 -3.14 -6.99 20.14
C ALA A 252 -1.81 -6.63 20.80
N SER A 253 -1.80 -6.43 22.12
CA SER A 253 -0.57 -6.22 22.88
C SER A 253 0.35 -7.45 22.79
N ASP A 254 -0.18 -8.65 23.08
CA ASP A 254 0.62 -9.88 23.01
C ASP A 254 1.11 -10.16 21.59
N ARG A 255 0.29 -9.88 20.57
CA ARG A 255 0.69 -10.01 19.17
C ARG A 255 1.81 -9.04 18.80
N ALA A 256 1.89 -7.86 19.42
CA ALA A 256 2.95 -6.89 19.13
C ALA A 256 4.33 -7.37 19.61
N GLU A 257 4.38 -8.29 20.57
CA GLU A 257 5.62 -8.92 21.06
C GLU A 257 6.13 -10.04 20.12
N LEU A 258 5.31 -10.49 19.16
CA LEU A 258 5.73 -11.50 18.21
C LEU A 258 6.70 -10.93 17.16
N GLU A 259 7.77 -11.67 16.90
CA GLU A 259 8.77 -11.24 15.94
C GLU A 259 8.17 -11.06 14.54
N GLY A 260 8.41 -9.89 13.93
CA GLY A 260 7.90 -9.56 12.60
C GLY A 260 6.52 -8.90 12.58
N ILE A 261 5.91 -8.65 13.75
CA ILE A 261 4.71 -7.82 13.89
C ILE A 261 5.12 -6.48 14.51
N SER A 262 4.65 -5.37 13.93
CA SER A 262 4.80 -4.06 14.59
C SER A 262 3.58 -3.74 15.42
N THR A 263 3.73 -2.90 16.45
CA THR A 263 2.63 -2.45 17.31
C THR A 263 1.43 -1.91 16.52
N GLU A 264 1.68 -1.22 15.41
CA GLU A 264 0.62 -0.69 14.54
C GLU A 264 -0.11 -1.76 13.73
N ARG A 265 0.51 -2.93 13.53
CA ARG A 265 -0.04 -4.03 12.72
C ARG A 265 -0.66 -5.13 13.58
N ALA A 266 -0.30 -5.20 14.85
CA ALA A 266 -0.80 -6.20 15.78
C ALA A 266 -2.33 -6.24 15.90
N PRO A 267 -3.09 -5.11 15.86
CA PRO A 267 -4.55 -5.18 15.88
C PRO A 267 -5.14 -5.85 14.63
N GLN A 268 -4.55 -5.60 13.45
CA GLN A 268 -5.14 -5.98 12.16
C GLN A 268 -4.64 -7.30 11.56
N ILE A 269 -3.62 -7.92 12.18
CA ILE A 269 -2.98 -9.10 11.62
C ILE A 269 -3.90 -10.33 11.57
N VAL A 270 -4.88 -10.44 12.49
CA VAL A 270 -5.85 -11.55 12.48
C VAL A 270 -6.75 -11.46 11.26
N ALA A 271 -7.36 -10.30 10.99
CA ALA A 271 -8.16 -10.10 9.78
C ALA A 271 -7.33 -10.30 8.51
N GLY A 272 -6.11 -9.75 8.47
CA GLY A 272 -5.20 -9.96 7.34
C GLY A 272 -4.86 -11.44 7.09
N ALA A 273 -4.71 -12.23 8.16
CA ALA A 273 -4.49 -13.68 8.04
C ALA A 273 -5.71 -14.42 7.49
N LEU A 274 -6.92 -14.03 7.92
CA LEU A 274 -8.18 -14.61 7.41
C LEU A 274 -8.38 -14.29 5.93
N VAL A 275 -8.09 -13.07 5.50
CA VAL A 275 -8.13 -12.67 4.07
C VAL A 275 -7.12 -13.46 3.25
N ALA A 276 -5.89 -13.58 3.75
CA ALA A 276 -4.86 -14.38 3.08
C ALA A 276 -5.27 -15.85 2.94
N GLU A 277 -5.83 -16.46 4.00
CA GLU A 277 -6.28 -17.85 3.99
C GLU A 277 -7.42 -18.05 2.98
N ALA A 278 -8.43 -17.17 3.02
CA ALA A 278 -9.57 -17.23 2.12
C ALA A 278 -9.16 -17.02 0.65
N SER A 279 -8.27 -16.05 0.38
CA SER A 279 -7.77 -15.79 -0.97
C SER A 279 -6.96 -16.95 -1.54
N MET A 280 -6.04 -17.51 -0.75
CA MET A 280 -5.27 -18.68 -1.14
C MET A 280 -6.17 -19.90 -1.38
N ARG A 281 -7.17 -20.13 -0.51
CA ARG A 281 -8.15 -21.21 -0.67
C ARG A 281 -9.01 -21.04 -1.93
N ALA A 282 -9.59 -19.86 -2.15
CA ALA A 282 -10.46 -19.59 -3.30
C ALA A 282 -9.72 -19.76 -4.63
N LEU A 283 -8.42 -19.43 -4.67
CA LEU A 283 -7.56 -19.59 -5.83
C LEU A 283 -6.88 -20.96 -5.92
N SER A 284 -7.17 -21.89 -5.00
CA SER A 284 -6.52 -23.21 -4.91
C SER A 284 -4.98 -23.14 -4.84
N ILE A 285 -4.44 -22.16 -4.12
CA ILE A 285 -3.01 -21.92 -3.94
C ILE A 285 -2.55 -22.49 -2.59
N GLU A 286 -1.59 -23.42 -2.62
CA GLU A 286 -1.04 -23.99 -1.39
C GLU A 286 0.09 -23.14 -0.80
N THR A 287 0.88 -22.49 -1.65
CA THR A 287 2.06 -21.70 -1.27
C THR A 287 2.17 -20.44 -2.14
N VAL A 288 2.54 -19.32 -1.52
CA VAL A 288 2.91 -18.08 -2.21
C VAL A 288 4.35 -17.70 -1.90
N ASP A 289 5.08 -17.24 -2.92
CA ASP A 289 6.37 -16.60 -2.76
C ASP A 289 6.19 -15.14 -2.35
N ILE A 290 7.00 -14.67 -1.40
CA ILE A 290 6.92 -13.28 -0.93
C ILE A 290 7.84 -12.38 -1.75
N CYS A 291 7.24 -11.51 -2.56
CA CYS A 291 7.99 -10.52 -3.32
C CYS A 291 8.30 -9.28 -2.43
N PRO A 292 9.55 -8.77 -2.43
CA PRO A 292 9.90 -7.60 -1.64
C PRO A 292 9.37 -6.29 -2.23
N TRP A 293 9.11 -6.27 -3.54
CA TRP A 293 8.55 -5.14 -4.29
C TRP A 293 7.03 -5.18 -4.32
N ALA A 294 6.40 -4.02 -4.41
CA ALA A 294 4.96 -3.87 -4.49
C ALA A 294 4.61 -2.58 -5.27
N LEU A 295 3.49 -1.93 -4.94
CA LEU A 295 2.98 -0.72 -5.59
C LEU A 295 4.04 0.36 -5.86
N ARG A 296 4.89 0.68 -4.86
CA ARG A 296 5.84 1.79 -4.98
C ARG A 296 6.90 1.52 -6.04
N GLU A 297 7.44 0.32 -6.07
CA GLU A 297 8.37 -0.09 -7.11
C GLU A 297 7.70 -0.12 -8.48
N GLY A 298 6.43 -0.54 -8.55
CA GLY A 298 5.62 -0.50 -9.77
C GLY A 298 5.42 0.91 -10.32
N LEU A 299 5.16 1.88 -9.44
CA LEU A 299 5.06 3.30 -9.79
C LEU A 299 6.37 3.85 -10.36
N ILE A 300 7.51 3.51 -9.73
CA ILE A 300 8.84 3.91 -10.19
C ILE A 300 9.11 3.32 -11.58
N LEU A 301 8.84 2.03 -11.76
CA LEU A 301 9.03 1.33 -13.04
C LEU A 301 8.17 1.95 -14.14
N ARG A 302 6.87 2.15 -13.88
CA ARG A 302 5.97 2.77 -14.86
C ARG A 302 6.43 4.17 -15.26
N LYS A 303 6.93 4.97 -14.31
CA LYS A 303 7.51 6.29 -14.60
C LYS A 303 8.72 6.21 -15.53
N LEU A 304 9.64 5.29 -15.25
CA LEU A 304 10.82 5.08 -16.07
C LEU A 304 10.46 4.65 -17.51
N ASP A 305 9.45 3.80 -17.65
CA ASP A 305 8.95 3.35 -18.97
C ASP A 305 8.28 4.51 -19.72
N SER A 306 7.39 5.26 -19.05
CA SER A 306 6.72 6.45 -19.61
C SER A 306 7.69 7.54 -20.11
N GLU A 307 8.79 7.77 -19.39
CA GLU A 307 9.82 8.72 -19.82
C GLU A 307 10.60 8.21 -21.03
N ALA A 308 10.85 6.90 -21.11
CA ALA A 308 11.51 6.30 -22.26
C ALA A 308 10.64 6.37 -23.52
N ASP A 309 9.32 6.26 -23.36
CA ASP A 309 8.35 6.25 -24.46
C ASP A 309 7.83 7.66 -24.82
N GLY A 310 8.23 8.70 -24.09
CA GLY A 310 7.76 10.08 -24.29
C GLY A 310 6.32 10.35 -23.83
N THR A 311 5.70 9.42 -23.08
CA THR A 311 4.34 9.52 -22.55
C THR A 311 4.35 9.90 -21.07
N ALA A 312 4.64 11.16 -20.77
CA ALA A 312 4.80 11.62 -19.39
C ALA A 312 3.52 11.43 -18.53
N LEU A 313 3.64 10.71 -17.41
CA LEU A 313 2.67 10.76 -16.30
C LEU A 313 2.65 12.19 -15.73
N VAL A 314 1.47 12.81 -15.57
CA VAL A 314 1.27 14.20 -15.08
C VAL A 314 2.01 14.45 -13.75
N GLN A 315 2.67 15.62 -13.62
CA GLN A 315 3.79 15.84 -12.68
C GLN A 315 3.56 17.04 -11.73
N THR A 316 4.36 17.11 -10.65
CA THR A 316 4.62 18.35 -9.89
C THR A 316 6.14 18.54 -9.79
N SER A 317 6.64 19.63 -10.32
CA SER A 317 8.06 19.99 -10.18
C SER A 317 8.35 20.31 -8.72
N VAL A 318 9.43 19.76 -8.16
CA VAL A 318 9.88 20.09 -6.79
C VAL A 318 10.31 21.57 -6.69
N ARG A 319 10.54 22.24 -7.82
CA ARG A 319 10.79 23.69 -7.85
C ARG A 319 9.52 24.52 -7.67
N ASP A 320 8.36 24.03 -8.08
CA ASP A 320 7.08 24.76 -7.95
C ASP A 320 6.60 24.84 -6.50
N THR A 321 7.00 23.87 -5.65
CA THR A 321 6.72 23.92 -4.21
C THR A 321 7.47 25.03 -3.47
N ARG A 322 8.53 25.61 -4.06
CA ARG A 322 9.23 26.79 -3.49
C ARG A 322 8.50 28.12 -3.77
N GLY A 323 7.71 28.20 -4.84
CA GLY A 323 7.11 29.47 -5.30
C GLY A 323 6.07 30.06 -4.34
N GLN A 324 5.44 29.23 -3.50
CA GLN A 324 4.39 29.67 -2.57
C GLN A 324 4.90 30.18 -1.21
N GLU A 325 6.15 29.90 -0.82
CA GLU A 325 6.76 30.49 0.39
C GLU A 325 7.22 31.94 0.16
N VAL A 326 7.61 32.30 -1.07
CA VAL A 326 8.09 33.66 -1.40
C VAL A 326 6.94 34.66 -1.47
N ASP A 327 5.77 34.25 -1.96
CA ASP A 327 4.60 35.13 -2.10
C ASP A 327 3.96 35.53 -0.75
N ARG A 328 4.09 34.70 0.28
CA ARG A 328 3.59 35.02 1.63
C ARG A 328 4.45 36.09 2.33
N ASN A 329 5.74 36.15 2.04
CA ASN A 329 6.64 37.18 2.59
C ASN A 329 6.56 38.51 1.82
N ALA A 330 6.15 38.50 0.55
CA ALA A 330 5.88 39.73 -0.20
C ALA A 330 4.57 40.40 0.24
N ALA A 331 3.52 39.62 0.51
CA ALA A 331 2.21 40.14 0.94
C ALA A 331 2.21 40.74 2.37
N ASN A 332 3.19 40.39 3.21
CA ASN A 332 3.29 40.90 4.58
C ASN A 332 4.19 42.15 4.71
N ARG A 333 4.87 42.57 3.63
CA ARG A 333 5.66 43.81 3.59
C ARG A 333 4.91 45.02 3.02
N SER A 334 3.71 44.83 2.46
CA SER A 334 2.93 45.91 1.82
C SER A 334 1.76 46.44 2.68
N ARG A 335 1.66 46.06 3.96
CA ARG A 335 0.60 46.53 4.88
C ARG A 335 1.07 47.34 6.08
N GLY A 336 2.33 47.75 6.10
CA GLY A 336 2.91 48.58 7.16
C GLY A 336 3.41 49.92 6.64
N ASP A 337 2.59 50.67 5.90
CA ASP A 337 2.76 52.12 5.79
C ASP A 337 1.51 52.76 5.19
N LYS A 338 0.70 53.38 6.05
CA LYS A 338 -0.16 54.55 5.80
C LYS A 338 -1.01 54.84 7.05
N THR A 339 -0.56 55.87 7.77
CA THR A 339 -1.27 56.80 8.67
C THR A 339 -2.20 56.23 9.74
#